data_AF-A0A1S2NIN1-F1
#
_entry.id   AF-A0A1S2NIN1-F1
#
_cell.length_a   1.000
_cell.length_b   1.000
_cell.length_c   1.000
_cell.angle_alpha   90.00
_cell.angle_beta   90.00
_cell.angle_gamma   90.00
#
_symmetry.space_group_name_H-M   'P 1'
#
loop_
_entity.id
_entity.type
_entity.pdbx_description
1 polymer ?
#
loop_
_entity_poly.entity_id
_entity_poly.type
_entity_poly.pdbx_seq_one_letter_code
_entity_poly.pdbx_strand_id
1 'polypeptide(L)'
;MEFIPEFLQRCHLALFLFFFLVHHEKNQKLMVAKPHQFHAIKKIVEFTKKEITQESPLNVTNNIKKNSHIWHTTGSGKTLTAFLLCRYLKKFISINETQKNIIFFYS
;
A
#
# COMPACT_ATOMS: atom_id res chain seq x y z
N MET A 1 19.23 17.40 -3.99
CA MET A 1 18.36 17.83 -5.11
C MET A 1 17.76 16.64 -5.87
N GLU A 2 17.50 15.50 -5.21
CA GLU A 2 17.14 14.24 -5.93
C GLU A 2 15.63 13.99 -6.06
N PHE A 3 14.77 14.76 -5.39
CA PHE A 3 13.30 14.54 -5.45
C PHE A 3 12.73 14.65 -6.87
N ILE A 4 13.11 15.69 -7.61
CA ILE A 4 12.57 15.95 -8.96
C ILE A 4 12.84 14.76 -9.90
N PRO A 5 14.09 14.27 -10.10
CA PRO A 5 14.35 13.15 -11.00
C PRO A 5 13.74 11.83 -10.51
N GLU A 6 13.66 11.59 -9.20
CA GLU A 6 13.10 10.35 -8.66
C GLU A 6 11.57 10.30 -8.72
N PHE A 7 10.90 11.38 -8.33
CA PHE A 7 9.45 11.45 -8.24
C PHE A 7 8.79 11.67 -9.61
N LEU A 8 9.38 12.54 -10.45
CA LEU A 8 8.84 12.85 -11.78
C LEU A 8 9.22 11.82 -12.85
N GLN A 9 9.90 10.73 -12.47
CA GLN A 9 10.07 9.59 -13.37
C GLN A 9 8.69 9.13 -13.86
N ARG A 10 8.49 9.08 -15.18
CA ARG A 10 7.18 8.85 -15.83
C ARG A 10 6.35 7.73 -15.20
N CYS A 11 6.96 6.56 -15.01
CA CYS A 11 6.28 5.40 -14.41
C CYS A 11 5.92 5.61 -12.94
N HIS A 12 6.82 6.25 -12.17
CA HIS A 12 6.58 6.56 -10.77
C HIS A 12 5.41 7.54 -10.63
N LEU A 13 5.44 8.64 -11.39
CA LEU A 13 4.40 9.65 -11.39
C LEU A 13 3.04 9.09 -11.80
N ALA A 14 2.99 8.28 -12.88
CA ALA A 14 1.75 7.64 -13.33
C ALA A 14 1.15 6.73 -12.25
N LEU A 15 1.98 5.91 -11.60
CA LEU A 15 1.57 5.05 -10.49
C LEU A 15 1.06 5.88 -9.31
N PHE A 16 1.75 6.98 -8.98
CA PHE A 16 1.33 7.89 -7.92
C PHE A 16 -0.04 8.51 -8.22
N LEU A 17 -0.21 9.14 -9.38
CA LEU A 17 -1.47 9.79 -9.77
C LEU A 17 -2.64 8.80 -9.81
N PHE A 18 -2.43 7.59 -10.33
CA PHE A 18 -3.50 6.61 -10.46
C PHE A 18 -3.93 6.02 -9.11
N PHE A 19 -2.96 5.69 -8.25
CA PHE A 19 -3.21 4.92 -7.03
C PHE A 19 -3.26 5.75 -5.74
N PHE A 20 -2.73 6.97 -5.72
CA PHE A 20 -2.56 7.75 -4.48
C PHE A 20 -3.30 9.09 -4.45
N LEU A 21 -4.15 9.33 -5.47
CA LEU A 21 -5.18 10.35 -5.45
C LEU A 21 -6.54 9.76 -5.03
N VAL A 22 -7.28 10.50 -4.22
CA VAL A 22 -8.66 10.17 -3.81
C VAL A 22 -9.55 11.37 -4.02
N HIS A 23 -10.59 11.20 -4.82
CA HIS A 23 -11.67 12.17 -4.91
C HIS A 23 -12.65 11.93 -3.75
N HIS A 24 -12.73 12.89 -2.82
CA HIS A 24 -13.63 12.82 -1.68
C HIS A 24 -14.96 13.52 -2.02
N GLU A 25 -15.89 12.76 -2.60
CA GLU A 25 -17.14 13.25 -3.19
C GLU A 25 -17.94 14.17 -2.25
N LYS A 26 -18.15 13.76 -1.00
CA LYS A 26 -18.95 14.53 -0.03
C LYS A 26 -18.43 15.94 0.24
N ASN A 27 -17.11 16.12 0.17
CA ASN A 27 -16.47 17.41 0.46
C ASN A 27 -15.96 18.08 -0.82
N GLN A 28 -16.18 17.47 -1.99
CA GLN A 28 -15.64 17.91 -3.28
C GLN A 28 -14.14 18.26 -3.22
N LYS A 29 -13.36 17.45 -2.49
CA LYS A 29 -11.92 17.66 -2.27
C LYS A 29 -11.11 16.55 -2.90
N LEU A 30 -10.03 16.93 -3.59
CA LEU A 30 -9.00 16.00 -4.02
C LEU A 30 -8.00 15.80 -2.87
N MET A 31 -7.85 14.57 -2.41
CA MET A 31 -6.88 14.18 -1.40
C MET A 31 -5.69 13.51 -2.07
N VAL A 32 -4.49 13.86 -1.63
CA VAL A 32 -3.22 13.29 -2.12
C VAL A 32 -2.54 12.59 -0.96
N ALA A 33 -2.06 11.37 -1.17
CA ALA A 33 -1.30 10.66 -0.15
C ALA A 33 0.02 11.37 0.16
N LYS A 34 0.39 11.43 1.44
CA LYS A 34 1.70 11.93 1.86
C LYS A 34 2.80 10.90 1.52
N PRO A 35 4.07 11.32 1.36
CA PRO A 35 5.17 10.42 1.00
C PRO A 35 5.31 9.18 1.89
N HIS A 36 5.09 9.30 3.20
CA HIS A 36 5.16 8.16 4.12
C HIS A 36 4.03 7.15 3.91
N GLN A 37 2.81 7.61 3.55
CA GLN A 37 1.69 6.73 3.23
C GLN A 37 1.97 5.96 1.94
N PHE A 38 2.51 6.63 0.93
CA PHE A 38 2.95 6.02 -0.32
C PHE A 38 3.97 4.92 -0.09
N HIS A 39 5.03 5.22 0.67
CA HIS A 39 6.09 4.25 0.96
C HIS A 39 5.59 3.05 1.77
N ALA A 40 4.76 3.30 2.79
CA ALA A 40 4.17 2.24 3.60
C ALA A 40 3.31 1.28 2.76
N ILE A 41 2.49 1.83 1.87
CA ILE A 41 1.64 1.04 0.96
C ILE A 41 2.50 0.24 -0.03
N LYS A 42 3.51 0.86 -0.66
CA LYS A 42 4.40 0.17 -1.60
C LYS A 42 5.08 -1.03 -0.95
N LYS A 43 5.63 -0.85 0.26
CA LYS A 43 6.28 -1.94 1.01
C LYS A 43 5.34 -3.11 1.27
N ILE A 44 4.10 -2.85 1.67
CA ILE A 44 3.12 -3.93 1.88
C ILE A 44 2.78 -4.62 0.57
N VAL A 45 2.52 -3.86 -0.50
CA VAL A 45 2.18 -4.45 -1.80
C VAL A 45 3.33 -5.32 -2.32
N GLU A 46 4.57 -4.86 -2.22
CA GLU A 46 5.75 -5.64 -2.62
C GLU A 46 5.90 -6.91 -1.79
N PHE A 47 5.72 -6.81 -0.46
CA PHE A 47 5.69 -7.96 0.43
C PHE A 47 4.58 -8.95 0.03
N THR A 48 3.35 -8.48 -0.14
CA THR A 48 2.20 -9.31 -0.51
C THR A 48 2.42 -9.98 -1.87
N LYS A 49 3.00 -9.28 -2.86
CA LYS A 49 3.32 -9.86 -4.16
C LYS A 49 4.31 -11.01 -4.04
N LYS A 50 5.44 -10.81 -3.35
CA LYS A 50 6.45 -11.86 -3.12
C LYS A 50 5.85 -13.07 -2.41
N GLU A 51 4.95 -12.82 -1.46
CA GLU A 51 4.24 -13.86 -0.71
C GLU A 51 3.18 -14.62 -1.54
N ILE A 52 2.67 -14.05 -2.64
CA ILE A 52 1.74 -14.72 -3.55
C ILE A 52 2.51 -15.48 -4.63
N THR A 53 3.60 -14.92 -5.15
CA THR A 53 4.39 -15.52 -6.24
C THR A 53 5.36 -16.61 -5.80
N GLN A 54 5.39 -16.97 -4.50
CA GLN A 54 6.30 -17.96 -3.92
C GLN A 54 7.81 -17.70 -4.19
N GLU A 55 8.20 -16.49 -4.57
CA GLU A 55 9.62 -16.09 -4.75
C GLU A 55 10.33 -15.81 -3.42
N SER A 56 9.92 -16.47 -2.33
CA SER A 56 10.53 -16.26 -1.03
C SER A 56 11.89 -16.98 -1.00
N PRO A 57 13.04 -16.26 -0.93
CA PRO A 57 14.37 -16.87 -1.02
C PRO A 57 14.75 -17.74 0.18
N LEU A 58 13.88 -17.80 1.18
CA LEU A 58 14.09 -18.52 2.41
C LEU A 58 13.06 -19.65 2.47
N ASN A 59 13.54 -20.89 2.25
CA ASN A 59 12.91 -22.13 2.69
C ASN A 59 12.78 -22.11 4.22
N VAL A 60 11.95 -21.22 4.76
CA VAL A 60 11.52 -21.28 6.16
C VAL A 60 10.23 -22.06 6.15
N THR A 61 10.38 -23.38 6.27
CA THR A 61 9.43 -24.28 6.87
C THR A 61 8.98 -23.69 8.20
N ASN A 62 7.86 -22.96 8.22
CA ASN A 62 7.05 -22.74 9.41
C ASN A 62 5.68 -22.23 8.98
N ASN A 63 4.63 -22.89 9.46
CA ASN A 63 3.21 -22.56 9.29
C ASN A 63 2.80 -21.22 9.96
N ILE A 64 3.68 -20.21 9.98
CA ILE A 64 3.39 -18.89 10.50
C ILE A 64 2.74 -18.10 9.37
N LYS A 65 1.43 -17.82 9.51
CA LYS A 65 0.74 -16.86 8.65
C LYS A 65 1.49 -15.53 8.71
N LYS A 66 2.14 -15.17 7.60
CA LYS A 66 2.85 -13.90 7.45
C LYS A 66 1.82 -12.77 7.28
N ASN A 67 1.55 -12.07 8.38
CA ASN A 67 0.71 -10.88 8.39
C ASN A 67 1.56 -9.63 8.12
N SER A 68 0.95 -8.59 7.54
CA SER A 68 1.59 -7.29 7.34
C SER A 68 0.89 -6.23 8.18
N HIS A 69 1.69 -5.31 8.74
CA HIS A 69 1.25 -4.30 9.68
C HIS A 69 1.87 -2.94 9.34
N ILE A 70 1.08 -1.87 9.47
CA ILE A 70 1.60 -0.49 9.45
C ILE A 70 1.32 0.14 10.81
N TRP A 71 2.36 0.69 11.44
CA TRP A 71 2.21 1.52 12.63
C TRP A 71 2.16 3.00 12.23
N HIS A 72 1.08 3.65 12.63
CA HIS A 72 0.79 5.04 12.33
C HIS A 72 0.44 5.78 13.62
N THR A 73 1.01 6.97 13.82
CA THR A 73 0.58 7.87 14.88
C THR A 73 -0.87 8.33 14.66
N THR A 74 -1.56 8.78 15.72
CA THR A 74 -2.93 9.32 15.63
C THR A 74 -2.95 10.64 14.86
N GLY A 75 -3.96 10.82 14.00
CA GLY A 75 -4.05 11.98 13.10
C GLY A 75 -3.20 11.91 11.82
N SER A 76 -2.33 10.90 11.64
CA SER A 76 -1.43 10.81 10.46
C SER A 76 -2.12 10.39 9.14
N GLY A 77 -3.41 10.09 9.17
CA GLY A 77 -4.16 9.67 7.97
C GLY A 77 -4.32 8.16 7.80
N LYS A 78 -4.34 7.38 8.89
CA LYS A 78 -4.58 5.91 8.91
C LYS A 78 -5.70 5.46 7.97
N THR A 79 -6.87 6.10 8.07
CA THR A 79 -8.06 5.76 7.27
C THR A 79 -7.80 5.91 5.77
N LEU A 80 -7.16 7.00 5.35
CA LEU A 80 -6.80 7.22 3.95
C LEU A 80 -5.78 6.18 3.48
N THR A 81 -4.76 5.89 4.29
CA THR A 81 -3.76 4.85 3.98
C THR A 81 -4.42 3.49 3.78
N ALA A 82 -5.33 3.10 4.68
CA ALA A 82 -6.03 1.83 4.60
C ALA A 82 -6.91 1.72 3.35
N PHE A 83 -7.68 2.78 3.06
CA PHE A 83 -8.49 2.86 1.85
C PHE A 83 -7.64 2.71 0.58
N LEU A 84 -6.54 3.45 0.49
CA LEU A 84 -5.63 3.40 -0.66
C LEU A 84 -4.97 2.03 -0.82
N LEU A 85 -4.54 1.40 0.28
CA LEU A 85 -3.96 0.06 0.25
C LEU A 85 -4.95 -0.98 -0.30
N CYS A 86 -6.19 -0.99 0.21
CA CYS A 86 -7.23 -1.89 -0.27
C CYS A 86 -7.53 -1.67 -1.76
N ARG A 87 -7.62 -0.41 -2.20
CA ARG A 87 -7.86 -0.05 -3.61
C ARG A 87 -6.71 -0.51 -4.51
N TYR A 88 -5.47 -0.34 -4.06
CA TYR A 88 -4.27 -0.79 -4.76
C TYR A 88 -4.31 -2.30 -4.91
N LEU A 89 -4.43 -3.04 -3.80
CA LEU A 89 -4.39 -4.51 -3.81
C LEU A 89 -5.49 -5.13 -4.66
N LYS A 90 -6.71 -4.57 -4.65
CA LYS A 90 -7.83 -5.02 -5.52
C LYS A 90 -7.47 -5.00 -7.02
N LYS A 91 -6.54 -4.15 -7.45
CA LYS A 91 -6.09 -4.09 -8.85
C LYS A 91 -5.03 -5.13 -9.19
N PHE A 92 -4.31 -5.66 -8.19
CA PHE A 92 -3.22 -6.62 -8.40
C PHE A 92 -3.58 -8.05 -8.01
N ILE A 93 -4.60 -8.24 -7.17
CA ILE A 93 -5.02 -9.55 -6.66
C ILE A 93 -6.43 -9.81 -7.18
N SER A 94 -6.61 -10.90 -7.95
CA SER A 94 -7.96 -11.40 -8.25
C SER A 94 -8.59 -11.90 -6.96
N ILE A 95 -9.84 -11.51 -6.69
CA ILE A 95 -10.52 -11.62 -5.38
C ILE A 95 -10.62 -13.06 -4.82
N ASN A 96 -10.22 -14.07 -5.58
CA ASN A 96 -10.46 -15.47 -5.24
C ASN A 96 -9.49 -16.11 -4.23
N GLU A 97 -8.34 -15.51 -3.85
CA GLU A 97 -7.34 -16.31 -3.09
C GLU A 97 -6.69 -15.72 -1.83
N THR A 98 -6.90 -14.48 -1.40
CA THR A 98 -6.19 -14.01 -0.21
C THR A 98 -7.02 -13.15 0.73
N GLN A 99 -7.75 -13.82 1.62
CA GLN A 99 -7.95 -13.35 2.99
C GLN A 99 -6.60 -13.43 3.76
N LYS A 100 -5.53 -12.81 3.24
CA LYS A 100 -4.30 -12.59 4.04
C LYS A 100 -4.58 -11.35 4.88
N ASN A 101 -4.64 -11.54 6.20
CA ASN A 101 -5.03 -10.54 7.19
C ASN A 101 -4.05 -9.35 7.18
N ILE A 102 -4.34 -8.32 6.40
CA ILE A 102 -3.70 -7.00 6.54
C ILE A 102 -4.38 -6.33 7.73
N ILE A 103 -3.67 -6.27 8.86
CA ILE A 103 -4.20 -5.73 10.10
C ILE A 103 -3.63 -4.33 10.28
N PHE A 104 -4.51 -3.33 10.24
CA PHE A 104 -4.21 -1.96 10.62
C PHE A 104 -4.32 -1.84 12.14
N PHE A 105 -3.21 -1.55 12.83
CA PHE A 105 -3.24 -1.33 14.26
C PHE A 105 -3.65 0.11 14.60
N TYR A 106 -4.58 0.22 15.55
CA TYR A 106 -4.92 1.44 16.26
C TYR A 106 -4.05 1.53 17.52
N SER A 107 -3.55 2.73 17.81
CA SER A 107 -3.10 3.15 19.14
C SER A 107 -4.11 4.14 19.67
#